data_AF-A0A2N0DB57-F1
#
_entry.id   AF-A0A2N0DB57-F1
#
_cell.length_a   1.000
_cell.length_b   1.000
_cell.length_c   1.000
_cell.angle_alpha   90.00
_cell.angle_beta   90.00
_cell.angle_gamma   90.00
#
_symmetry.space_group_name_H-M   'P 1'
#
loop_
_entity.id
_entity.type
_entity.pdbx_description
1 polymer ?
#
loop_
_entity_poly.entity_id
_entity_poly.type
_entity_poly.pdbx_seq_one_letter_code
_entity_poly.pdbx_strand_id
1 'polypeptide(L)' 'MPQLVRFIIVRMAIGFLIGSVAGSILWTTGFSDSAASLGPLESYVAQGVFIFAFGDTIALGYLSTALMMESE' A
#
# COMPACT_ATOMS: atom_id res chain seq x y z
N MET A 1 16.46 -17.47 -8.58
CA MET A 1 15.62 -17.29 -7.37
C MET A 1 14.62 -18.44 -7.31
N PRO A 2 14.37 -19.04 -6.13
CA PRO A 2 13.33 -20.05 -5.96
C PRO A 2 11.97 -19.52 -6.44
N GLN A 3 11.16 -20.38 -7.07
CA GLN A 3 9.88 -19.95 -7.69
C GLN A 3 8.92 -19.33 -6.67
N LEU A 4 8.87 -19.87 -5.44
CA LEU A 4 8.03 -19.36 -4.36
C LEU A 4 8.43 -17.95 -3.89
N VAL A 5 9.73 -17.65 -3.83
CA VAL A 5 10.21 -16.30 -3.47
C VAL A 5 9.83 -15.29 -4.54
N ARG A 6 9.95 -15.67 -5.82
CA ARG A 6 9.51 -14.83 -6.93
C ARG A 6 8.00 -14.58 -6.88
N PHE A 7 7.20 -15.61 -6.58
CA PHE A 7 5.76 -15.50 -6.43
C PHE A 7 5.38 -14.49 -5.34
N ILE A 8 5.97 -14.62 -4.14
CA ILE A 8 5.71 -13.73 -3.01
C ILE A 8 6.04 -12.28 -3.37
N ILE A 9 7.24 -12.03 -3.91
CA ILE A 9 7.69 -10.68 -4.25
C ILE A 9 6.78 -10.03 -5.30
N VAL A 10 6.43 -10.76 -6.36
CA VAL A 10 5.58 -10.22 -7.43
C VAL A 10 4.19 -9.89 -6.91
N ARG A 11 3.58 -10.79 -6.13
CA ARG A 11 2.25 -10.54 -5.58
C ARG A 11 2.26 -9.37 -4.61
N MET A 12 3.24 -9.33 -3.70
CA MET A 12 3.39 -8.23 -2.76
C MET A 12 3.60 -6.89 -3.48
N ALA A 13 4.43 -6.85 -4.53
CA ALA A 13 4.64 -5.63 -5.33
C ALA A 13 3.37 -5.16 -6.05
N ILE A 14 2.58 -6.08 -6.63
CA ILE A 14 1.32 -5.74 -7.30
C ILE A 14 0.31 -5.20 -6.29
N GLY A 15 0.11 -5.90 -5.16
CA GLY A 15 -0.81 -5.45 -4.13
C GLY A 15 -0.40 -4.10 -3.53
N PHE A 16 0.91 -3.91 -3.31
CA PHE A 16 1.44 -2.63 -2.84
C PHE A 16 1.17 -1.50 -3.84
N LEU A 17 1.43 -1.72 -5.14
CA LEU A 17 1.16 -0.72 -6.17
C LEU A 17 -0.33 -0.33 -6.23
N ILE A 18 -1.22 -1.32 -6.20
CA ILE A 18 -2.67 -1.09 -6.18
C ILE A 18 -3.05 -0.26 -4.95
N GLY A 19 -2.56 -0.68 -3.77
CA GLY A 19 -2.83 0.01 -2.51
C GLY A 19 -2.28 1.43 -2.49
N SER A 20 -1.05 1.66 -2.97
CA SER A 20 -0.46 3.01 -2.99
C SER A 20 -1.21 3.95 -3.94
N VAL A 21 -1.67 3.47 -5.10
CA VAL A 21 -2.50 4.27 -6.01
C VAL A 21 -3.83 4.63 -5.35
N ALA A 22 -4.52 3.64 -4.76
CA ALA A 22 -5.78 3.88 -4.05
C ALA A 22 -5.59 4.82 -2.84
N GLY A 23 -4.54 4.61 -2.05
CA GLY A 23 -4.17 5.45 -0.91
C GLY A 23 -3.86 6.89 -1.32
N SER A 24 -3.22 7.09 -2.48
CA SER A 24 -2.97 8.43 -3.01
C SER A 24 -4.28 9.16 -3.34
N ILE A 25 -5.23 8.45 -3.97
CA ILE A 25 -6.56 9.02 -4.27
C ILE A 25 -7.30 9.36 -2.97
N LEU A 26 -7.34 8.42 -2.02
CA LEU A 26 -7.98 8.63 -0.70
C LEU A 26 -7.37 9.79 0.08
N TRP A 27 -6.05 9.96 0.00
CA TRP A 27 -5.38 11.09 0.62
C TRP A 27 -5.91 12.42 0.07
N THR A 28 -5.98 12.55 -1.26
CA THR A 28 -6.45 13.77 -1.92
C THR A 28 -7.94 14.07 -1.70
N THR A 29 -8.78 13.06 -1.48
CA THR A 29 -10.23 13.24 -1.38
C THR A 29 -10.75 13.42 0.03
N GLY A 30 -10.04 12.92 1.06
CA GLY A 30 -10.56 12.92 2.44
C GLY A 30 -9.59 13.32 3.54
N PHE A 31 -8.27 13.21 3.34
CA PHE A 31 -7.29 13.40 4.41
C PHE A 31 -6.42 14.64 4.26
N SER A 32 -6.32 15.19 3.04
CA SER A 32 -5.50 16.38 2.76
C SER A 32 -5.89 17.58 3.65
N ASP A 33 -7.18 17.78 3.91
CA ASP A 33 -7.64 18.90 4.76
C ASP A 33 -7.29 18.70 6.24
N SER A 34 -7.30 17.46 6.72
CA SER A 34 -6.86 17.14 8.10
C SER A 34 -5.37 17.39 8.27
N ALA A 35 -4.59 17.09 7.21
CA ALA A 35 -3.14 17.29 7.17
C ALA A 35 -2.73 18.74 6.85
N ALA A 36 -3.67 19.62 6.46
CA ALA A 36 -3.39 21.01 6.11
C ALA A 36 -3.05 21.88 7.34
N SER A 37 -3.43 21.43 8.54
CA SER A 37 -3.07 22.08 9.81
C SER A 37 -1.62 21.86 10.23
N LEU A 38 -0.92 20.89 9.61
CA LEU A 38 0.48 20.58 9.86
C LEU A 38 1.42 21.43 8.99
N GLY A 39 2.68 21.56 9.40
CA GLY A 39 3.70 22.19 8.57
C GLY A 39 3.89 21.46 7.23
N PRO A 40 4.41 22.13 6.18
CA PRO A 40 4.54 21.53 4.85
C PRO A 40 5.39 20.25 4.82
N LEU A 41 6.44 20.18 5.65
CA LEU A 41 7.26 18.97 5.80
C LEU A 41 6.48 17.83 6.48
N GLU A 42 5.75 18.14 7.54
CA GLU A 42 4.97 17.18 8.32
C GLU A 42 3.80 16.62 7.51
N SER A 43 3.13 17.47 6.73
CA SER A 43 2.07 17.07 5.81
C SER A 43 2.58 16.11 4.73
N TYR A 44 3.77 16.37 4.17
CA TYR A 44 4.40 15.49 3.20
C TYR A 44 4.78 14.13 3.81
N VAL A 45 5.35 14.13 5.03
CA VAL A 45 5.67 12.89 5.76
C VAL A 45 4.39 12.11 6.08
N ALA A 46 3.34 12.78 6.55
CA ALA A 46 2.05 12.15 6.85
C ALA A 46 1.44 11.51 5.60
N GLN A 47 1.49 12.19 4.45
CA GLN A 47 1.06 11.65 3.16
C GLN A 47 1.84 10.39 2.79
N GLY A 48 3.17 10.44 2.87
CA GLY A 48 4.05 9.31 2.54
C GLY A 48 3.78 8.09 3.44
N VAL A 49 3.66 8.32 4.76
CA VAL A 49 3.36 7.26 5.73
C VAL A 49 1.99 6.66 5.49
N PHE A 50 0.98 7.49 5.21
CA PHE A 50 -0.37 7.02 4.90
C PHE A 50 -0.39 6.13 3.65
N ILE A 51 0.20 6.60 2.55
CA ILE A 51 0.25 5.85 1.28
C ILE A 51 1.03 4.54 1.44
N PHE A 52 2.14 4.58 2.18
CA PHE A 52 2.94 3.38 2.47
C PHE A 52 2.16 2.36 3.29
N ALA A 53 1.57 2.77 4.42
CA ALA A 53 0.84 1.88 5.31
C ALA A 53 -0.41 1.27 4.62
N PHE A 54 -1.13 2.09 3.84
CA PHE A 54 -2.27 1.62 3.07
C PHE A 54 -1.83 0.65 1.96
N GLY A 55 -0.76 0.98 1.24
CA GLY A 55 -0.11 0.11 0.26
C GLY A 55 0.27 -1.25 0.83
N ASP A 56 0.97 -1.25 1.96
CA ASP A 56 1.44 -2.46 2.65
C ASP A 56 0.28 -3.36 3.10
N THR A 57 -0.78 -2.77 3.63
CA THR A 57 -1.99 -3.52 4.04
C THR A 57 -2.62 -4.26 2.86
N ILE A 58 -2.74 -3.60 1.70
CA ILE A 58 -3.28 -4.23 0.48
C ILE A 58 -2.30 -5.25 -0.09
N ALA A 59 -1.00 -4.99 -0.02
CA ALA A 59 0.04 -5.94 -0.42
C ALA A 59 -0.07 -7.27 0.34
N LEU A 60 -0.20 -7.19 1.65
CA LEU A 60 -0.35 -8.35 2.53
C LEU A 60 -1.67 -9.11 2.25
N GLY A 61 -2.79 -8.40 2.10
CA GLY A 61 -4.08 -9.03 1.79
C GLY A 61 -4.12 -9.70 0.41
N TYR A 62 -3.48 -9.08 -0.58
CA TYR A 62 -3.36 -9.66 -1.92
C TYR A 62 -2.44 -10.90 -1.92
N LEU A 63 -1.31 -10.82 -1.21
CA LEU A 63 -0.41 -11.96 -1.04
C LEU A 63 -1.08 -13.12 -0.29
N SER A 64 -1.80 -12.84 0.80
CA SER A 64 -2.47 -13.89 1.59
C SER A 64 -3.53 -14.61 0.75
N THR A 65 -4.30 -13.87 -0.05
CA THR A 65 -5.28 -14.44 -0.97
C THR A 65 -4.61 -15.31 -2.03
N ALA A 66 -3.49 -14.85 -2.59
CA ALA A 66 -2.74 -15.61 -3.58
C ALA A 66 -2.13 -16.90 -3.00
N LEU A 67 -1.64 -16.87 -1.76
CA LEU A 67 -1.14 -18.06 -1.07
C LEU A 67 -2.25 -19.07 -0.75
N MET A 68 -3.44 -18.59 -0.38
CA MET A 68 -4.60 -19.46 -0.17
C MET A 68 -4.96 -20.21 -1.47
N MET A 69 -5.02 -19.51 -2.60
CA MET A 69 -5.33 -20.11 -3.91
C MET A 69 -4.26 -21.07 -4.43
N GLU A 70 -2.99 -20.88 -4.04
CA GLU A 70 -1.90 -21.81 -4.41
C GLU A 70 -1.93 -23.10 -3.55
N SER A 71 -2.57 -23.04 -2.38
CA SER A 71 -2.70 -24.19 -1.46
C SER A 71 -3.91 -25.08 -1.73
N GLU A 72 -4.84 -24.63 -2.56
CA GLU A 72 -5.98 -25.40 -3.09
C GLU A 72 -5.59 -26.17 -4.35
#